data_AF-A0A1J3J5Q1-F1
#
_entry.id   AF-A0A1J3J5Q1-F1
#
_cell.length_a   1.000
_cell.length_b   1.000
_cell.length_c   1.000
_cell.angle_alpha   90.00
_cell.angle_beta   90.00
_cell.angle_gamma   90.00
#
_symmetry.space_group_name_H-M   'P 1'
#
loop_
_entity.id
_entity.type
_entity.pdbx_description
1 polymer ?
#
loop_
_entity_poly.entity_id
_entity_poly.type
_entity_poly.pdbx_seq_one_letter_code
_entity_poly.pdbx_strand_id
1 'polypeptide(L)'
;MVELRDDDSDWSPAMIIKEMVEENEKSFIVRYCDGKFLVKSGIATVDSRKVRPRQPLVSLGEYELLDHVEVFDGSLWRRGVVRGILTLEGRYMVSFWGAKSAWQFSYSDLRPLMEWEDGIWQKRPKSKSGSFGKCYSRKRKRVEVEDCPDHNQNDTGNVLNANVFLLSLFLGLC
;
A
#
# COMPACT_ATOMS: atom_id res chain seq x y z
N MET A 1 -11.37 13.78 -16.35
CA MET A 1 -11.32 12.69 -15.36
C MET A 1 -11.50 13.31 -13.99
N VAL A 2 -12.37 12.73 -13.17
CA VAL A 2 -12.74 13.19 -11.83
C VAL A 2 -12.53 12.07 -10.82
N GLU A 3 -12.69 12.37 -9.55
CA GLU A 3 -12.70 11.39 -8.47
C GLU A 3 -14.03 11.45 -7.73
N LEU A 4 -14.58 10.28 -7.41
CA LEU A 4 -15.88 10.09 -6.77
C LEU A 4 -15.73 9.55 -5.37
N ARG A 5 -16.50 10.12 -4.44
CA ARG A 5 -16.61 9.61 -3.08
C ARG A 5 -17.75 8.58 -3.00
N ASP A 6 -17.41 7.33 -2.75
CA ASP A 6 -18.38 6.22 -2.63
C ASP A 6 -18.90 6.10 -1.17
N ASP A 7 -17.97 5.89 -0.23
CA ASP A 7 -18.15 5.90 1.24
C ASP A 7 -17.43 7.08 1.91
N ASP A 8 -17.56 7.24 3.23
CA ASP A 8 -17.16 8.44 4.00
C ASP A 8 -15.69 8.90 3.84
N SER A 9 -14.78 8.14 3.23
CA SER A 9 -13.34 8.51 3.20
C SER A 9 -12.52 8.15 1.96
N ASP A 10 -13.06 7.39 1.00
CA ASP A 10 -12.29 6.87 -0.14
C ASP A 10 -12.73 7.50 -1.47
N TRP A 11 -11.77 7.70 -2.38
CA TRP A 11 -12.00 8.35 -3.68
C TRP A 11 -11.64 7.44 -4.85
N SER A 12 -12.58 7.26 -5.77
CA SER A 12 -12.43 6.40 -6.95
C SER A 12 -12.28 7.22 -8.24
N PRO A 13 -11.32 6.93 -9.13
CA PRO A 13 -11.23 7.57 -10.44
C PRO A 13 -12.47 7.32 -11.30
N ALA A 14 -12.95 8.35 -12.00
CA ALA A 14 -14.13 8.27 -12.84
C ALA A 14 -14.13 9.30 -13.98
N MET A 15 -15.14 9.21 -14.84
CA MET A 15 -15.42 10.13 -15.94
C MET A 15 -16.83 10.69 -15.80
N ILE A 16 -16.99 12.01 -15.95
CA ILE A 16 -18.32 12.60 -16.13
C ILE A 16 -18.78 12.31 -17.56
N ILE A 17 -19.97 11.74 -17.70
CA ILE A 17 -20.65 11.54 -18.98
C ILE A 17 -21.56 12.73 -19.26
N LYS A 18 -22.35 13.15 -18.27
CA LYS A 18 -23.34 14.21 -18.43
C LYS A 18 -23.51 14.99 -17.13
N GLU A 19 -23.65 16.30 -17.26
CA GLU A 19 -24.07 17.19 -16.19
C GLU A 19 -25.59 17.39 -16.23
N MET A 20 -26.21 17.38 -15.06
CA MET A 20 -27.64 17.65 -14.85
C MET A 20 -27.78 18.80 -13.85
N VAL A 21 -28.61 19.78 -14.18
CA VAL A 21 -28.87 20.96 -13.35
C VAL A 21 -30.38 21.16 -13.24
N GLU A 22 -30.91 21.06 -12.02
CA GLU A 22 -32.33 21.22 -11.72
C GLU A 22 -32.47 22.18 -10.53
N GLU A 23 -33.14 23.33 -10.72
CA GLU A 23 -33.60 24.24 -9.65
C GLU A 23 -32.65 24.45 -8.44
N ASN A 24 -31.33 24.51 -8.69
CA ASN A 24 -30.23 24.69 -7.72
C ASN A 24 -29.54 23.41 -7.20
N GLU A 25 -29.90 22.25 -7.70
CA GLU A 25 -29.19 20.99 -7.51
C GLU A 25 -28.37 20.63 -8.75
N LYS A 26 -27.09 20.32 -8.53
CA LYS A 26 -26.16 19.89 -9.58
C LYS A 26 -25.76 18.45 -9.33
N SER A 27 -26.03 17.59 -10.31
CA SER A 27 -25.65 16.18 -10.30
C SER A 27 -24.99 15.78 -11.62
N PHE A 28 -24.36 14.62 -11.62
CA PHE A 28 -23.63 14.10 -12.76
C PHE A 28 -23.99 12.64 -13.02
N ILE A 29 -24.18 12.28 -14.28
CA ILE A 29 -24.04 10.90 -14.73
C ILE A 29 -22.55 10.65 -14.93
N VAL A 30 -22.01 9.67 -14.22
CA VAL A 30 -20.59 9.34 -14.20
C VAL A 30 -20.37 7.90 -14.57
N ARG A 31 -19.17 7.60 -15.09
CA ARG A 31 -18.66 6.25 -15.32
C ARG A 31 -17.44 6.02 -14.44
N TYR A 32 -17.46 5.01 -13.58
CA TYR A 32 -16.28 4.60 -12.81
C TYR A 32 -15.20 4.04 -13.74
N CYS A 33 -13.95 4.37 -13.47
CA CYS A 33 -12.82 3.74 -14.13
C CYS A 33 -12.63 2.36 -13.48
N ASP A 34 -12.91 1.29 -14.22
CA ASP A 34 -12.92 -0.07 -13.69
C ASP A 34 -11.61 -0.45 -12.98
N GLY A 35 -11.78 -1.03 -11.79
CA GLY A 35 -10.76 -1.86 -11.12
C GLY A 35 -11.30 -3.23 -10.76
N LYS A 36 -12.53 -3.32 -10.20
CA LYS A 36 -13.17 -4.58 -9.73
C LYS A 36 -14.71 -4.56 -9.66
N PHE A 37 -15.43 -3.59 -10.24
CA PHE A 37 -16.89 -3.48 -10.05
C PHE A 37 -17.66 -4.40 -11.01
N LEU A 38 -18.02 -5.58 -10.52
CA LEU A 38 -18.63 -6.69 -11.27
C LEU A 38 -20.12 -6.53 -11.62
N VAL A 39 -20.77 -5.37 -11.47
CA VAL A 39 -22.22 -5.30 -11.78
C VAL A 39 -22.65 -4.00 -12.47
N LYS A 40 -23.37 -4.21 -13.59
CA LYS A 40 -24.19 -3.31 -14.41
C LYS A 40 -23.65 -1.88 -14.60
N SER A 41 -22.97 -1.78 -15.75
CA SER A 41 -22.60 -0.59 -16.51
C SER A 41 -21.51 0.33 -15.95
N GLY A 42 -21.11 0.23 -14.68
CA GLY A 42 -20.14 1.17 -14.10
C GLY A 42 -20.61 2.63 -14.21
N ILE A 43 -21.92 2.87 -14.44
CA ILE A 43 -22.53 4.18 -14.59
C ILE A 43 -23.42 4.45 -13.37
N ALA A 44 -23.31 5.64 -12.81
CA ALA A 44 -24.13 6.09 -11.68
C ALA A 44 -24.52 7.56 -11.84
N THR A 45 -25.55 7.98 -11.11
CA THR A 45 -25.87 9.39 -10.90
C THR A 45 -25.38 9.81 -9.52
N VAL A 46 -24.58 10.88 -9.43
CA VAL A 46 -23.96 11.35 -8.19
C VAL A 46 -24.17 12.85 -7.98
N ASP A 47 -24.36 13.28 -6.73
CA ASP A 47 -24.41 14.70 -6.34
C ASP A 47 -23.03 15.34 -6.53
N SER A 48 -23.01 16.62 -6.93
CA SER A 48 -21.77 17.38 -7.13
C SER A 48 -20.83 17.38 -5.92
N ARG A 49 -21.33 17.28 -4.69
CA ARG A 49 -20.55 17.20 -3.44
C ARG A 49 -19.72 15.92 -3.32
N LYS A 50 -20.10 14.86 -4.04
CA LYS A 50 -19.34 13.60 -4.11
C LYS A 50 -18.31 13.60 -5.24
N VAL A 51 -18.18 14.69 -5.99
CA VAL A 51 -17.28 14.80 -7.13
C VAL A 51 -16.19 15.83 -6.85
N ARG A 52 -14.95 15.47 -7.13
CA ARG A 52 -13.84 16.43 -7.18
C ARG A 52 -13.02 16.26 -8.46
N PRO A 53 -12.37 17.31 -8.97
CA PRO A 53 -11.39 17.15 -10.05
C PRO A 53 -10.24 16.26 -9.58
N ARG A 54 -9.36 15.85 -10.49
CA ARG A 54 -8.12 15.19 -10.09
C ARG A 54 -7.28 16.18 -9.26
N GLN A 55 -6.75 15.70 -8.14
CA GLN A 55 -5.86 16.52 -7.32
C GLN A 55 -4.63 16.97 -8.15
N PRO A 56 -4.25 18.26 -8.11
CA PRO A 56 -3.05 18.74 -8.78
C PRO A 56 -1.82 17.99 -8.30
N LEU A 57 -0.90 17.69 -9.23
CA LEU A 57 0.39 17.12 -8.91
C LEU A 57 1.26 18.21 -8.28
N VAL A 58 1.23 18.33 -6.96
CA VAL A 58 2.10 19.24 -6.22
C VAL A 58 3.25 18.43 -5.65
N SER A 59 4.46 18.67 -6.14
CA SER A 59 5.68 18.16 -5.51
C SER A 59 5.91 18.90 -4.19
N LEU A 60 5.63 18.25 -3.07
CA LEU A 60 5.90 18.80 -1.74
C LEU A 60 7.29 18.42 -1.18
N GLY A 61 8.13 17.77 -1.99
CA GLY A 61 9.35 17.13 -1.50
C GLY A 61 9.05 15.74 -0.93
N GLU A 62 9.98 15.21 -0.14
CA GLU A 62 9.81 13.93 0.56
C GLU A 62 8.77 14.04 1.68
N TYR A 63 8.10 12.93 1.99
CA TYR A 63 7.15 12.89 3.10
C TYR A 63 7.87 12.66 4.43
N GLU A 64 7.36 13.26 5.49
CA GLU A 64 7.89 13.13 6.84
C GLU A 64 7.04 12.16 7.68
N LEU A 65 7.60 11.72 8.80
CA LEU A 65 6.85 10.92 9.76
C LEU A 65 5.63 11.70 10.26
N LEU A 66 4.48 11.03 10.34
CA LEU A 66 3.18 11.58 10.71
C LEU A 66 2.53 12.49 9.67
N ASP A 67 3.13 12.67 8.48
CA ASP A 67 2.43 13.36 7.39
C ASP A 67 1.15 12.60 7.01
N HIS A 68 0.08 13.37 6.84
CA HIS A 68 -1.20 12.87 6.34
C HIS A 68 -1.18 12.84 4.82
N VAL A 69 -1.49 11.68 4.25
CA VAL A 69 -1.39 11.41 2.81
C VAL A 69 -2.66 10.74 2.31
N GLU A 70 -2.89 10.78 0.99
CA GLU A 70 -3.76 9.84 0.31
C GLU A 70 -2.90 8.82 -0.44
N VAL A 71 -3.25 7.55 -0.32
CA VAL A 71 -2.53 6.43 -0.91
C VAL A 71 -3.39 5.79 -1.99
N PHE A 72 -2.81 5.51 -3.15
CA PHE A 72 -3.46 4.74 -4.19
C PHE A 72 -3.16 3.24 -4.04
N ASP A 73 -4.19 2.42 -3.86
CA ASP A 73 -4.05 0.96 -3.71
C ASP A 73 -4.19 0.19 -5.05
N GLY A 74 -4.21 0.93 -6.17
CA GLY A 74 -4.48 0.39 -7.50
C GLY A 74 -5.94 0.57 -7.94
N SER A 75 -6.85 0.98 -7.05
CA SER A 75 -8.26 1.24 -7.40
C SER A 75 -8.80 2.50 -6.74
N LEU A 76 -8.42 2.78 -5.50
CA LEU A 76 -8.95 3.89 -4.71
C LEU A 76 -7.82 4.73 -4.11
N TRP A 77 -8.08 6.02 -3.95
CA TRP A 77 -7.30 6.90 -3.09
C TRP A 77 -7.89 6.85 -1.67
N ARG A 78 -7.08 6.38 -0.72
CA ARG A 78 -7.45 6.22 0.69
C ARG A 78 -6.60 7.08 1.60
N ARG A 79 -7.21 7.70 2.60
CA ARG A 79 -6.53 8.53 3.62
C ARG A 79 -5.64 7.68 4.52
N GLY A 80 -4.39 8.09 4.70
CA GLY A 80 -3.40 7.42 5.54
C GLY A 80 -2.45 8.38 6.26
N VAL A 81 -1.61 7.82 7.13
CA VAL A 81 -0.56 8.53 7.88
C VAL A 81 0.77 7.82 7.71
N VAL A 82 1.81 8.57 7.38
CA VAL A 82 3.19 8.05 7.26
C VAL A 82 3.70 7.63 8.65
N ARG A 83 4.09 6.36 8.79
CA ARG A 83 4.60 5.74 10.02
C ARG A 83 6.06 5.30 9.93
N GLY A 84 6.65 5.34 8.74
CA GLY A 84 8.05 5.00 8.54
C GLY A 84 8.53 5.40 7.15
N ILE A 85 9.84 5.62 7.04
CA ILE A 85 10.52 6.01 5.80
C ILE A 85 11.64 5.00 5.57
N LEU A 86 11.59 4.32 4.43
CA LEU A 86 12.57 3.33 3.99
C LEU A 86 13.47 3.98 2.95
N THR A 87 14.42 4.80 3.42
CA THR A 87 15.24 5.69 2.57
C THR A 87 16.03 4.96 1.49
N LEU A 88 16.57 3.77 1.78
CA LEU A 88 17.31 2.96 0.82
C LEU A 88 16.44 2.46 -0.35
N GLU A 89 15.15 2.28 -0.13
CA GLU A 89 14.20 1.74 -1.12
C GLU A 89 13.33 2.82 -1.76
N GLY A 90 13.40 4.07 -1.28
CA GLY A 90 12.51 5.16 -1.72
C GLY A 90 11.04 4.89 -1.40
N ARG A 91 10.76 4.13 -0.33
CA ARG A 91 9.42 3.69 0.06
C ARG A 91 8.98 4.26 1.40
N TYR A 92 7.67 4.29 1.60
CA TYR A 92 7.04 4.80 2.81
C TYR A 92 6.14 3.75 3.43
N MET A 93 6.15 3.64 4.75
CA MET A 93 5.18 2.83 5.49
C MET A 93 4.00 3.70 5.89
N VAL A 94 2.79 3.35 5.46
CA VAL A 94 1.57 4.13 5.73
C VAL A 94 0.54 3.27 6.44
N SER A 95 -0.06 3.80 7.51
CA SER A 95 -1.20 3.19 8.20
C SER A 95 -2.50 3.89 7.82
N PHE A 96 -3.57 3.13 7.61
CA PHE A 96 -4.92 3.65 7.41
C PHE A 96 -5.65 3.87 8.74
N TRP A 97 -6.69 4.70 8.73
CA TRP A 97 -7.53 4.87 9.93
C TRP A 97 -8.11 3.52 10.39
N GLY A 98 -8.03 3.23 11.69
CA GLY A 98 -8.49 1.96 12.27
C GLY A 98 -7.57 0.75 12.03
N ALA A 99 -6.54 0.86 11.19
CA ALA A 99 -5.59 -0.23 10.96
C ALA A 99 -4.52 -0.30 12.07
N LYS A 100 -4.23 -1.52 12.55
CA LYS A 100 -3.14 -1.79 13.50
C LYS A 100 -1.77 -1.90 12.83
N SER A 101 -1.74 -2.11 11.51
CA SER A 101 -0.54 -2.31 10.70
C SER A 101 -0.33 -1.15 9.72
N ALA A 102 0.91 -1.02 9.23
CA ALA A 102 1.27 -0.14 8.14
C ALA A 102 1.77 -0.95 6.95
N TRP A 103 1.54 -0.45 5.74
CA TRP A 103 1.91 -1.09 4.48
C TRP A 103 2.90 -0.21 3.72
N GLN A 104 3.72 -0.83 2.87
CA GLN A 104 4.74 -0.13 2.08
C GLN A 104 4.16 0.37 0.76
N PHE A 105 4.43 1.64 0.45
CA PHE A 105 4.01 2.29 -0.79
C PHE A 105 5.19 3.03 -1.43
N SER A 106 5.18 3.12 -2.76
CA SER A 106 6.13 3.94 -3.49
C SER A 106 5.76 5.42 -3.35
N TYR A 107 6.71 6.32 -3.61
CA TYR A 107 6.41 7.75 -3.66
C TYR A 107 5.30 8.10 -4.68
N SER A 108 5.23 7.39 -5.81
CA SER A 108 4.22 7.62 -6.86
C SER A 108 2.80 7.20 -6.45
N ASP A 109 2.68 6.30 -5.47
CA ASP A 109 1.38 5.87 -4.95
C ASP A 109 0.87 6.81 -3.84
N LEU A 110 1.68 7.79 -3.44
CA LEU A 110 1.34 8.76 -2.41
C LEU A 110 1.08 10.13 -3.01
N ARG A 111 0.08 10.82 -2.46
CA ARG A 111 -0.09 12.24 -2.65
C ARG A 111 -0.41 12.95 -1.33
N PRO A 112 -0.17 14.28 -1.26
CA PRO A 112 -0.54 15.04 -0.08
C PRO A 112 -2.03 14.95 0.19
N LEU A 113 -2.45 14.86 1.45
CA LEU A 113 -3.87 14.94 1.78
C LEU A 113 -4.38 16.38 1.57
N MET A 114 -5.25 16.56 0.57
CA MET A 114 -5.95 17.82 0.32
C MET A 114 -7.46 17.63 0.37
N GLU A 115 -8.16 18.71 0.71
CA GLU A 115 -9.62 18.76 0.71
C GLU A 115 -10.11 19.60 -0.45
N TRP A 116 -11.21 19.17 -1.05
CA TRP A 116 -11.87 19.87 -2.14
C TRP A 116 -13.17 20.47 -1.59
N GLU A 117 -13.20 21.79 -1.52
CA GLU A 117 -14.32 22.56 -0.97
C GLU A 117 -14.49 23.84 -1.78
N ASP A 118 -15.73 24.16 -2.15
CA ASP A 118 -16.09 25.37 -2.91
C ASP A 118 -15.25 25.64 -4.17
N GLY A 119 -14.86 24.58 -4.88
CA GLY A 119 -14.09 24.70 -6.12
C GLY A 119 -12.59 24.92 -5.91
N ILE A 120 -12.08 24.80 -4.67
CA ILE A 120 -10.70 25.09 -4.31
C ILE A 120 -10.08 23.89 -3.59
N TRP A 121 -8.84 23.57 -3.95
CA TRP A 121 -8.02 22.60 -3.23
C TRP A 121 -7.35 23.24 -2.02
N GLN A 122 -7.67 22.73 -0.83
CA GLN A 122 -7.10 23.19 0.43
C GLN A 122 -6.11 22.16 0.98
N LYS A 123 -4.91 22.61 1.32
CA LYS A 123 -3.94 21.78 2.04
C LYS A 123 -4.37 21.68 3.49
N ARG A 124 -4.36 20.47 4.05
CA ARG A 124 -4.43 20.36 5.51
C ARG A 124 -3.14 20.92 6.12
N PRO A 125 -3.22 21.81 7.12
CA PRO A 125 -2.03 22.26 7.82
C PRO A 125 -1.34 21.05 8.44
N LYS A 126 -0.02 20.93 8.23
CA LYS A 126 0.77 19.93 8.95
C LYS A 126 0.54 20.19 10.44
N SER A 127 0.12 19.16 11.18
CA SER A 127 0.17 19.22 12.63
C SER A 127 1.64 19.46 13.00
N LYS A 128 1.92 20.54 13.75
CA LYS A 128 3.30 20.82 14.19
C LYS A 128 3.75 19.64 15.05
N SER A 129 4.54 18.74 14.48
CA SER A 129 5.18 17.67 15.21
C SER A 129 6.20 18.31 16.14
N GLY A 130 5.91 18.30 17.44
CA GLY A 130 6.95 18.53 18.44
C GLY A 130 8.06 17.51 18.19
N SER A 131 9.31 17.97 18.16
CA SER A 131 10.48 17.14 17.88
C SER A 131 10.63 16.04 18.93
N PHE A 132 10.03 14.87 18.71
CA PHE A 132 10.44 13.64 19.36
C PHE A 132 11.39 12.91 18.43
N GLY A 133 12.63 13.40 18.40
CA GLY A 133 13.74 12.63 17.88
C GLY A 133 13.88 11.35 18.68
N LYS A 134 13.80 10.21 17.99
CA LYS A 134 14.43 8.94 18.37
C LYS A 134 14.56 8.10 17.10
N CYS A 135 15.78 8.06 16.57
CA CYS A 135 16.15 7.07 15.57
C CYS A 135 16.05 5.68 16.22
N TYR A 136 15.25 4.79 15.65
CA TYR A 136 15.30 3.38 16.01
C TYR A 136 16.32 2.70 15.13
N SER A 137 17.59 2.87 15.44
CA SER A 137 18.63 1.96 14.95
C SER A 137 18.38 0.59 15.58
N ARG A 138 17.73 -0.32 14.85
CA ARG A 138 17.74 -1.74 15.22
C ARG A 138 19.19 -2.23 15.11
N LYS A 139 19.90 -2.29 16.24
CA LYS A 139 21.12 -3.10 16.34
C LYS A 139 20.73 -4.53 16.00
N ARG A 140 21.23 -5.07 14.89
CA ARG A 140 21.22 -6.51 14.65
C ARG A 140 22.04 -7.15 15.77
N LYS A 141 21.40 -7.90 16.66
CA LYS A 141 22.10 -8.84 17.53
C LYS A 141 22.62 -9.93 16.61
N ARG A 142 23.94 -10.03 16.45
CA ARG A 142 24.60 -11.20 15.87
C ARG A 142 24.23 -12.35 16.80
N VAL A 143 23.42 -13.28 16.34
CA VAL A 143 23.29 -14.58 17.00
C VAL A 143 24.55 -15.32 16.63
N GLU A 144 25.43 -15.51 17.60
CA GLU A 144 26.44 -16.57 17.50
C GLU A 144 25.66 -17.88 17.45
N VAL A 145 25.81 -18.59 16.34
CA VAL A 145 25.39 -19.99 16.24
C VAL A 145 26.34 -20.74 17.16
N GLU A 146 25.80 -21.36 18.22
CA GLU A 146 26.57 -22.35 18.97
C GLU A 146 26.90 -23.50 18.02
N ASP A 147 28.20 -23.71 17.83
CA ASP A 147 28.77 -24.86 17.15
C ASP A 147 28.39 -26.12 17.93
N CYS A 148 27.74 -27.07 17.27
CA CYS A 148 27.57 -28.41 17.83
C CYS A 148 28.96 -29.09 17.88
N PRO A 149 29.40 -29.64 19.03
CA PRO A 149 30.73 -30.22 19.13
C PRO A 149 30.82 -31.54 18.35
N ASP A 150 31.78 -31.56 17.42
CA ASP A 150 32.28 -32.71 16.70
C ASP A 150 32.99 -33.67 17.68
N HIS A 151 32.45 -34.87 17.86
CA HIS A 151 33.08 -35.91 18.68
C HIS A 151 33.71 -36.95 17.74
N ASN A 152 35.00 -36.78 17.51
CA ASN A 152 35.80 -37.69 16.70
C ASN A 152 36.36 -38.81 17.58
N GLN A 153 36.15 -40.07 17.20
CA GLN A 153 37.12 -41.16 17.36
C GLN A 153 36.71 -42.43 16.61
N ASN A 154 37.67 -42.90 15.83
CA ASN A 154 37.70 -44.13 15.04
C ASN A 154 37.85 -45.34 15.98
N ASP A 155 37.21 -46.50 15.73
CA ASP A 155 37.91 -47.72 15.29
C ASP A 155 36.98 -48.94 15.08
N THR A 156 37.35 -49.72 14.06
CA THR A 156 37.17 -51.16 13.80
C THR A 156 35.98 -51.99 14.34
N GLY A 157 35.31 -52.67 13.40
CA GLY A 157 35.29 -54.15 13.40
C GLY A 157 33.94 -54.87 13.58
N ASN A 158 33.65 -55.73 12.59
CA ASN A 158 32.80 -56.94 12.62
C ASN A 158 31.27 -56.78 12.61
N VAL A 159 30.43 -57.63 11.99
CA VAL A 159 30.50 -58.80 11.07
C VAL A 159 29.01 -59.13 10.82
N LEU A 160 28.63 -59.48 9.56
CA LEU A 160 27.41 -60.19 9.13
C LEU A 160 26.02 -59.57 9.44
N ASN A 161 25.20 -59.30 8.42
CA ASN A 161 24.34 -60.31 7.79
C ASN A 161 23.45 -59.72 6.68
N ALA A 162 23.03 -60.62 5.79
CA ALA A 162 22.46 -60.38 4.47
C ALA A 162 20.99 -59.92 4.45
N ASN A 163 20.64 -59.11 3.44
CA ASN A 163 19.60 -59.38 2.43
C ASN A 163 19.42 -58.13 1.54
N VAL A 164 19.98 -58.05 0.32
CA VAL A 164 19.37 -58.33 -1.00
C VAL A 164 17.87 -57.97 -1.10
N PHE A 165 17.36 -57.20 -2.07
CA PHE A 165 17.66 -57.13 -3.50
C PHE A 165 17.00 -55.88 -4.15
N LEU A 166 17.74 -55.20 -5.08
CA LEU A 166 17.37 -54.61 -6.40
C LEU A 166 16.14 -53.67 -6.54
N LEU A 167 16.00 -52.73 -7.48
CA LEU A 167 16.66 -52.15 -8.67
C LEU A 167 16.02 -50.75 -8.75
N SER A 168 16.73 -49.63 -8.71
CA SER A 168 17.50 -49.03 -9.79
C SER A 168 16.69 -48.49 -10.98
N LEU A 169 16.85 -47.18 -11.16
CA LEU A 169 17.09 -46.43 -12.40
C LEU A 169 15.93 -46.26 -13.39
N PHE A 170 15.81 -45.17 -14.16
CA PHE A 170 16.81 -44.29 -14.77
C PHE A 170 16.15 -42.93 -15.15
N LEU A 171 16.99 -41.87 -15.12
CA LEU A 171 17.22 -40.83 -16.16
C LEU A 171 15.99 -40.12 -16.78
N GLY A 172 15.89 -38.79 -16.84
CA GLY A 172 16.93 -37.78 -17.03
C GLY A 172 17.38 -37.74 -18.50
N LEU A 173 17.06 -36.69 -19.25
CA LEU A 173 17.95 -36.15 -20.30
C LEU A 173 17.35 -34.90 -20.97
N CYS A 174 18.26 -33.92 -21.11
CA CYS A 174 18.23 -32.67 -21.87
C CYS A 174 17.42 -31.50 -21.30
#